data_AF-A0A961NS07-F1
#
_entry.id   AF-A0A961NS07-F1
#
_cell.length_a   1.000
_cell.length_b   1.000
_cell.length_c   1.000
_cell.angle_alpha   90.00
_cell.angle_beta   90.00
_cell.angle_gamma   90.00
#
_symmetry.space_group_name_H-M   'P 1'
#
loop_
_entity.id
_entity.type
_entity.pdbx_description
1 polymer ?
#
loop_
_entity_poly.entity_id
_entity_poly.type
_entity_poly.pdbx_seq_one_letter_code
_entity_poly.pdbx_strand_id
1 'polypeptide(L)'
;MSEVADTLGNDSRLLLLRSILDGEQSVESLSRITGISVASTSQHLQVLKKANMVVSRREGRNILYRLQSGPLRELLDALERFVVFHAAQSGPDTDQSGAAAVITSGQLKKKLKAKAVTLIDVRSRGEYRKSHIAGAIGIPLDELTKDLGKLPRNGELVVYCRGPNCILSVKAVALLRAHGFAVSRLVSGFSRWHGDRVWS
;
A
#
# COMPACT_ATOMS: atom_id res chain seq x y z
N MET A 1 -22.25 -16.73 -0.61
CA MET A 1 -21.08 -16.46 0.26
C MET A 1 -19.80 -17.13 -0.24
N SER A 2 -19.81 -18.43 -0.60
CA SER A 2 -18.61 -19.10 -1.15
C SER A 2 -17.98 -18.35 -2.32
N GLU A 3 -18.76 -18.00 -3.34
CA GLU A 3 -18.25 -17.31 -4.54
C GLU A 3 -17.54 -15.97 -4.23
N VAL A 4 -18.04 -15.22 -3.25
CA VAL A 4 -17.41 -13.97 -2.77
C VAL A 4 -16.09 -14.28 -2.07
N ALA A 5 -16.07 -15.30 -1.20
CA ALA A 5 -14.86 -15.74 -0.52
C ALA A 5 -13.81 -16.26 -1.52
N ASP A 6 -14.21 -17.07 -2.50
CA ASP A 6 -13.34 -17.60 -3.56
C ASP A 6 -12.76 -16.47 -4.41
N THR A 7 -13.59 -15.46 -4.73
CA THR A 7 -13.13 -14.27 -5.45
C THR A 7 -12.12 -13.47 -4.62
N LEU A 8 -12.35 -13.30 -3.33
CA LEU A 8 -11.43 -12.57 -2.45
C LEU A 8 -10.20 -13.39 -2.03
N GLY A 9 -10.24 -14.71 -2.07
CA GLY A 9 -9.14 -15.60 -1.66
C GLY A 9 -7.95 -15.65 -2.63
N ASN A 10 -7.86 -14.73 -3.59
CA ASN A 10 -6.78 -14.67 -4.56
C ASN A 10 -6.00 -13.36 -4.43
N ASP A 11 -4.68 -13.49 -4.25
CA ASP A 11 -3.78 -12.37 -3.99
C ASP A 11 -3.84 -11.31 -5.10
N SER A 12 -3.77 -11.72 -6.37
CA SER A 12 -3.83 -10.79 -7.49
C SER A 12 -5.12 -9.95 -7.49
N ARG A 13 -6.27 -10.58 -7.20
CA ARG A 13 -7.55 -9.89 -7.12
C ARG A 13 -7.61 -8.93 -5.92
N LEU A 14 -7.13 -9.35 -4.75
CA LEU A 14 -7.01 -8.46 -3.58
C LEU A 14 -6.11 -7.26 -3.86
N LEU A 15 -4.97 -7.48 -4.51
CA LEU A 15 -4.04 -6.42 -4.90
C LEU A 15 -4.69 -5.41 -5.85
N LEU A 16 -5.47 -5.88 -6.82
CA LEU A 16 -6.20 -5.03 -7.74
C LEU A 16 -7.29 -4.22 -7.01
N LEU A 17 -8.12 -4.87 -6.20
CA LEU A 17 -9.15 -4.18 -5.40
C LEU A 17 -8.55 -3.11 -4.50
N ARG A 18 -7.44 -3.41 -3.82
CA ARG A 18 -6.69 -2.47 -2.99
C ARG A 18 -6.15 -1.28 -3.77
N SER A 19 -5.73 -1.49 -5.02
CA SER A 19 -5.18 -0.44 -5.88
C SER A 19 -6.25 0.52 -6.42
N ILE A 20 -7.51 0.08 -6.47
CA ILE A 20 -8.66 0.85 -6.98
C ILE A 20 -9.43 1.55 -5.85
N LEU A 21 -9.13 1.25 -4.58
CA LEU A 21 -9.81 1.84 -3.42
C LEU A 21 -9.88 3.36 -3.48
N ASP A 22 -8.78 4.01 -3.87
CA ASP A 22 -8.64 5.46 -3.78
C ASP A 22 -8.94 6.19 -5.10
N GLY A 23 -9.41 5.48 -6.13
CA GLY A 23 -9.80 6.09 -7.40
C GLY A 23 -9.85 5.12 -8.57
N GLU A 24 -10.38 5.62 -9.68
CA GLU A 24 -10.43 4.90 -10.94
C GLU A 24 -9.03 4.63 -11.50
N GLN A 25 -8.82 3.43 -12.04
CA GLN A 25 -7.54 3.01 -12.61
C GLN A 25 -7.72 2.25 -13.93
N SER A 26 -6.80 2.47 -14.88
CA SER A 26 -6.73 1.68 -16.11
C SER A 26 -6.03 0.34 -15.88
N VAL A 27 -6.20 -0.60 -16.82
CA VAL A 27 -5.52 -1.90 -16.79
C VAL A 27 -4.00 -1.72 -16.80
N GLU A 28 -3.49 -0.79 -17.60
CA GLU A 28 -2.06 -0.49 -17.71
C GLU A 28 -1.50 0.10 -16.43
N SER A 29 -2.24 1.01 -15.79
CA SER A 29 -1.89 1.57 -14.48
C SER A 29 -1.85 0.49 -13.42
N LEU A 30 -2.87 -0.37 -13.36
CA LEU A 30 -2.96 -1.47 -12.41
C LEU A 30 -1.85 -2.50 -12.62
N SER A 31 -1.56 -2.87 -13.87
CA SER A 31 -0.46 -3.76 -14.22
C SER A 31 0.87 -3.20 -13.74
N ARG A 32 1.16 -1.92 -13.99
CA ARG A 32 2.37 -1.25 -13.52
C ARG A 32 2.46 -1.22 -11.99
N ILE A 33 1.37 -0.84 -11.32
CA ILE A 33 1.32 -0.70 -9.85
C ILE A 33 1.45 -2.05 -9.17
N THR A 34 0.77 -3.09 -9.67
CA THR A 34 0.72 -4.42 -9.04
C THR A 34 1.86 -5.34 -9.49
N GLY A 35 2.45 -5.11 -10.66
CA GLY A 35 3.45 -5.99 -11.26
C GLY A 35 2.84 -7.20 -11.98
N ILE A 36 1.52 -7.28 -12.04
CA ILE A 36 0.79 -8.33 -12.76
C ILE A 36 0.81 -7.98 -14.25
N SER A 37 0.92 -8.98 -15.14
CA SER A 37 0.87 -8.76 -16.58
C SER A 37 -0.46 -8.13 -17.02
N VAL A 38 -0.46 -7.33 -18.08
CA VAL A 38 -1.68 -6.71 -18.63
C VAL A 38 -2.78 -7.74 -18.91
N ALA A 39 -2.40 -8.89 -19.49
CA ALA A 39 -3.34 -9.98 -19.80
C ALA A 39 -3.98 -10.56 -18.53
N SER A 40 -3.18 -10.91 -17.52
CA SER A 40 -3.67 -11.45 -16.25
C SER A 40 -4.45 -10.39 -15.46
N THR A 41 -4.03 -9.12 -15.47
CA THR A 41 -4.77 -8.00 -14.87
C THR A 41 -6.15 -7.89 -15.49
N SER A 42 -6.25 -7.90 -16.83
CA SER A 42 -7.53 -7.85 -17.53
C SER A 42 -8.42 -9.03 -17.15
N GLN A 43 -7.87 -10.25 -17.14
CA GLN A 43 -8.59 -11.46 -16.75
C GLN A 43 -9.15 -11.37 -15.32
N HIS A 44 -8.32 -10.95 -14.35
CA HIS A 44 -8.75 -10.78 -12.96
C HIS A 44 -9.83 -9.71 -12.80
N LEU A 45 -9.73 -8.59 -13.52
CA LEU A 45 -10.74 -7.54 -13.51
C LEU A 45 -12.06 -8.00 -14.12
N GLN A 46 -12.04 -8.86 -15.15
CA GLN A 46 -13.26 -9.48 -15.67
C GLN A 46 -13.92 -10.40 -14.64
N VAL A 47 -13.14 -11.20 -13.90
CA VAL A 47 -13.67 -12.02 -12.80
C VAL A 47 -14.30 -11.14 -11.71
N LEU A 48 -13.59 -10.10 -11.28
CA LEU A 48 -14.10 -9.14 -10.28
C LEU A 48 -15.38 -8.42 -10.76
N LYS A 49 -15.45 -8.09 -12.06
CA LYS A 49 -16.63 -7.46 -12.66
C LYS A 49 -17.83 -8.41 -12.69
N LYS A 50 -17.62 -9.69 -13.06
CA LYS A 50 -18.66 -10.73 -13.01
C LYS A 50 -19.19 -10.94 -11.59
N ALA A 51 -18.32 -10.84 -10.59
CA ALA A 51 -18.68 -10.90 -9.18
C ALA A 51 -19.28 -9.59 -8.62
N ASN A 52 -19.56 -8.58 -9.46
CA ASN A 52 -20.08 -7.26 -9.06
C ASN A 52 -19.22 -6.50 -8.04
N MET A 53 -17.91 -6.78 -7.95
CA MET A 53 -17.00 -6.08 -7.04
C MET A 53 -16.42 -4.80 -7.64
N VAL A 54 -16.34 -4.74 -8.97
CA VAL A 54 -15.85 -3.58 -9.72
C VAL A 54 -16.80 -3.26 -10.87
N VAL A 55 -16.79 -2.00 -11.27
CA VAL A 55 -17.44 -1.52 -12.50
C VAL A 55 -16.44 -0.81 -13.38
N SER A 56 -16.75 -0.67 -14.66
CA SER A 56 -15.85 -0.10 -15.66
C SER A 56 -16.55 1.00 -16.46
N ARG A 57 -15.84 2.07 -16.79
CA ARG A 57 -16.26 3.06 -17.78
C ARG A 57 -15.18 3.29 -18.82
N ARG A 58 -15.57 3.73 -20.02
CA ARG A 58 -14.62 4.09 -21.06
C ARG A 58 -14.24 5.56 -20.94
N GLU A 59 -12.95 5.86 -21.02
CA GLU A 59 -12.41 7.21 -21.07
C GLU A 59 -11.42 7.31 -22.23
N GLY A 60 -11.88 7.86 -23.35
CA GLY A 60 -11.14 7.87 -24.60
C GLY A 60 -10.78 6.46 -25.08
N ARG A 61 -9.47 6.17 -25.14
CA ARG A 61 -8.93 4.85 -25.53
C ARG A 61 -8.83 3.87 -24.35
N ASN A 62 -8.95 4.35 -23.12
CA ASN A 62 -8.73 3.55 -21.92
C ASN A 62 -10.05 3.06 -21.32
N ILE A 63 -10.00 1.90 -20.66
CA ILE A 63 -11.07 1.43 -19.78
C ILE A 63 -10.61 1.64 -18.35
N LEU A 64 -11.38 2.41 -17.59
CA LEU A 64 -11.14 2.68 -16.18
C LEU A 64 -12.04 1.82 -15.31
N TYR A 65 -11.47 1.25 -14.26
CA TYR A 65 -12.16 0.44 -13.28
C TYR A 65 -12.23 1.18 -11.93
N ARG A 66 -13.39 1.09 -11.27
CA ARG A 66 -13.60 1.49 -9.87
C ARG A 66 -14.29 0.39 -9.09
N LEU A 67 -14.23 0.48 -7.76
CA LEU A 67 -15.08 -0.35 -6.92
C LEU A 67 -16.55 -0.11 -7.24
N GLN A 68 -17.34 -1.18 -7.16
CA GLN A 68 -18.78 -1.07 -7.13
C GLN A 68 -19.22 -0.43 -5.80
N SER A 69 -20.35 0.28 -5.81
CA SER A 69 -20.96 0.80 -4.58
C SER A 69 -21.30 -0.37 -3.64
N GLY A 70 -20.91 -0.28 -2.37
CA GLY A 70 -21.17 -1.32 -1.37
C GLY A 70 -20.07 -1.45 -0.33
N PRO A 71 -20.19 -2.44 0.58
CA PRO A 71 -19.36 -2.55 1.79
C PRO A 71 -17.95 -3.13 1.54
N LEU A 72 -17.48 -3.14 0.29
CA LEU A 72 -16.22 -3.80 -0.06
C LEU A 72 -15.00 -3.09 0.55
N ARG A 73 -15.06 -1.76 0.69
CA ARG A 73 -14.01 -0.99 1.37
C ARG A 73 -13.93 -1.37 2.84
N GLU A 74 -15.07 -1.45 3.51
CA GLU A 74 -15.20 -1.82 4.92
C GLU A 74 -14.71 -3.25 5.16
N LEU A 75 -15.00 -4.16 4.22
CA LEU A 75 -14.50 -5.53 4.25
C LEU A 75 -12.97 -5.59 4.13
N LEU A 76 -12.39 -4.90 3.13
CA LEU A 76 -10.94 -4.84 2.98
C LEU A 76 -10.26 -4.20 4.19
N ASP A 77 -10.86 -3.16 4.75
CA ASP A 77 -10.42 -2.53 6.00
C ASP A 77 -10.51 -3.47 7.21
N ALA A 78 -11.56 -4.29 7.30
CA ALA A 78 -11.70 -5.30 8.34
C ALA A 78 -10.63 -6.40 8.21
N LEU A 79 -10.36 -6.87 6.99
CA LEU A 79 -9.28 -7.84 6.74
C LEU A 79 -7.91 -7.26 7.15
N GLU A 80 -7.62 -6.00 6.82
CA GLU A 80 -6.35 -5.38 7.19
C GLU A 80 -6.22 -5.20 8.70
N ARG A 81 -7.29 -4.73 9.38
CA ARG A 81 -7.33 -4.69 10.86
C ARG A 81 -7.10 -6.06 11.48
N PHE A 82 -7.67 -7.11 10.91
CA PHE A 82 -7.49 -8.48 11.38
C PHE A 82 -6.05 -8.95 11.21
N VAL A 83 -5.40 -8.65 10.08
CA VAL A 83 -3.97 -8.93 9.85
C VAL A 83 -3.10 -8.22 10.89
N VAL A 84 -3.36 -6.94 11.18
CA VAL A 84 -2.61 -6.18 12.20
C VAL A 84 -2.83 -6.76 13.59
N PHE A 85 -4.08 -7.08 13.96
CA PHE A 85 -4.41 -7.69 15.23
C PHE A 85 -3.70 -9.03 15.41
N HIS A 86 -3.72 -9.89 14.39
CA HIS A 86 -3.05 -11.18 14.41
C HIS A 86 -1.53 -11.01 14.56
N ALA A 87 -0.92 -10.10 13.79
CA ALA A 87 0.51 -9.81 13.90
C ALA A 87 0.92 -9.29 15.29
N ALA A 88 0.06 -8.52 15.96
CA ALA A 88 0.31 -8.04 17.32
C ALA A 88 0.25 -9.16 18.38
N GLN A 89 -0.52 -10.22 18.13
CA GLN A 89 -0.68 -11.36 19.03
C GLN A 89 0.43 -12.41 18.85
N SER A 90 1.06 -12.48 17.68
CA SER A 90 2.05 -13.53 17.34
C SER A 90 3.46 -13.34 17.93
N GLY A 91 3.70 -12.32 18.76
CA GLY A 91 5.03 -12.02 19.32
C GLY A 91 6.07 -11.62 18.25
N PRO A 92 7.26 -11.12 18.63
CA PRO A 92 8.30 -10.71 17.68
C PRO A 92 8.96 -11.87 16.91
N ASP A 93 8.66 -13.14 17.24
CA ASP A 93 9.37 -14.35 16.78
C ASP A 93 8.61 -15.22 15.76
N THR A 94 7.76 -14.62 14.92
CA THR A 94 7.26 -15.31 13.70
C THR A 94 7.73 -14.60 12.44
N ASP A 95 9.05 -14.62 12.25
CA ASP A 95 9.67 -14.44 10.95
C ASP A 95 9.53 -15.74 10.14
N GLN A 96 8.40 -15.92 9.44
CA GLN A 96 8.26 -16.97 8.41
C GLN A 96 7.35 -16.59 7.23
N SER A 97 7.22 -15.31 6.86
CA SER A 97 6.55 -14.95 5.59
C SER A 97 6.93 -13.59 5.02
N GLY A 98 8.22 -13.19 5.01
CA GLY A 98 8.69 -12.03 4.24
C GLY A 98 7.95 -10.70 4.51
N ALA A 99 7.11 -10.65 5.54
CA ALA A 99 6.19 -9.57 5.80
C ALA A 99 6.99 -8.44 6.43
N ALA A 100 6.79 -7.24 5.90
CA ALA A 100 7.36 -6.02 6.46
C ALA A 100 7.18 -6.01 7.99
N ALA A 101 8.20 -5.64 8.75
CA ALA A 101 8.03 -5.30 10.15
C ALA A 101 6.99 -4.16 10.19
N VAL A 102 5.81 -4.48 10.69
CA VAL A 102 4.67 -3.57 10.69
C VAL A 102 4.78 -2.69 11.93
N ILE A 103 4.65 -1.37 11.75
CA ILE A 103 4.57 -0.45 12.88
C ILE A 103 3.27 0.35 12.87
N THR A 104 2.79 0.63 14.07
CA THR A 104 1.61 1.46 14.35
C THR A 104 1.97 2.94 14.40
N SER A 105 0.97 3.82 14.29
CA SER A 105 1.15 5.26 14.45
C SER A 105 1.75 5.63 15.82
N GLY A 106 1.36 4.91 16.88
CA GLY A 106 1.89 5.14 18.23
C GLY A 106 3.38 4.81 18.33
N GLN A 107 3.81 3.69 17.75
CA GLN A 107 5.23 3.32 17.68
C GLN A 107 6.03 4.32 16.84
N LEU A 108 5.51 4.72 15.67
CA LEU A 108 6.19 5.72 14.84
C LEU A 108 6.34 7.06 15.57
N LYS A 109 5.31 7.54 16.28
CA LYS A 109 5.41 8.76 17.10
C LYS A 109 6.56 8.68 18.11
N LYS A 110 6.73 7.55 18.79
CA LYS A 110 7.85 7.33 19.73
C LYS A 110 9.20 7.37 19.01
N LYS A 111 9.32 6.67 17.88
CA LYS A 111 10.56 6.60 17.09
C LYS A 111 10.97 7.96 16.47
N LEU A 112 10.00 8.76 16.01
CA LEU A 112 10.26 10.12 15.49
C LEU A 112 10.78 11.05 16.58
N LYS A 113 10.20 11.01 17.80
CA LYS A 113 10.69 11.80 18.95
C LYS A 113 12.13 11.45 19.32
N ALA A 114 12.49 10.17 19.22
CA ALA A 114 13.85 9.68 19.48
C ALA A 114 14.83 9.93 18.31
N LYS A 115 14.37 10.50 17.18
CA LYS A 115 15.16 10.62 15.93
C LYS A 115 15.79 9.30 15.47
N ALA A 116 15.12 8.18 15.75
CA ALA A 116 15.65 6.83 15.54
C ALA A 116 15.32 6.24 14.16
N VAL A 117 14.52 6.94 13.34
CA VAL A 117 14.05 6.45 12.04
C VAL A 117 14.11 7.54 10.98
N THR A 118 14.26 7.10 9.72
CA THR A 118 14.01 7.94 8.55
C THR A 118 12.68 7.57 7.94
N LEU A 119 11.78 8.54 7.83
CA LEU A 119 10.43 8.33 7.31
C LEU A 119 10.37 8.61 5.81
N ILE A 120 9.85 7.68 5.02
CA ILE A 120 9.79 7.74 3.55
C ILE A 120 8.33 7.69 3.09
N ASP A 121 7.91 8.69 2.31
CA ASP A 121 6.62 8.73 1.62
C ASP A 121 6.78 8.23 0.18
N VAL A 122 6.14 7.11 -0.15
CA VAL A 122 6.23 6.50 -1.50
C VAL A 122 5.04 6.79 -2.40
N ARG A 123 4.21 7.77 -2.02
CA ARG A 123 3.12 8.28 -2.88
C ARG A 123 3.68 9.12 -4.04
N SER A 124 2.79 9.51 -4.95
CA SER A 124 3.18 10.40 -6.05
C SER A 124 3.72 11.74 -5.53
N ARG A 125 4.58 12.39 -6.32
CA ARG A 125 5.09 13.74 -5.99
C ARG A 125 3.97 14.76 -5.75
N GLY A 126 2.86 14.64 -6.49
CA GLY A 126 1.68 15.49 -6.32
C GLY A 126 1.01 15.32 -4.96
N GLU A 127 0.82 14.08 -4.52
CA GLU A 127 0.25 13.79 -3.20
C GLU A 127 1.16 14.27 -2.06
N TYR A 128 2.47 14.00 -2.16
CA TYR A 128 3.44 14.45 -1.16
C TYR A 128 3.46 15.98 -1.02
N ARG A 129 3.52 16.70 -2.16
CA ARG A 129 3.49 18.17 -2.17
C ARG A 129 2.22 18.72 -1.55
N LYS A 130 1.06 18.14 -1.88
CA LYS A 130 -0.22 18.57 -1.30
C LYS A 130 -0.23 18.42 0.22
N SER A 131 0.18 17.26 0.72
CA SER A 131 0.44 17.07 2.15
C SER A 131 1.14 15.76 2.46
N HIS A 132 1.94 15.75 3.53
CA HIS A 132 2.72 14.59 3.97
C HIS A 132 2.96 14.62 5.49
N ILE A 133 3.48 13.52 6.05
CA ILE A 133 3.86 13.46 7.47
C ILE A 133 5.10 14.32 7.67
N ALA A 134 5.11 15.16 8.71
CA ALA A 134 6.25 16.03 8.98
C ALA A 134 7.56 15.23 9.14
N GLY A 135 8.63 15.71 8.50
CA GLY A 135 9.94 15.04 8.48
C GLY A 135 10.06 13.86 7.51
N ALA A 136 9.02 13.55 6.72
CA ALA A 136 9.11 12.52 5.70
C ALA A 136 9.89 12.99 4.46
N ILE A 137 10.71 12.10 3.90
CA ILE A 137 11.35 12.28 2.59
C ILE A 137 10.40 11.71 1.53
N GLY A 138 10.00 12.54 0.56
CA GLY A 138 9.15 12.11 -0.55
C GLY A 138 9.94 11.45 -1.67
N ILE A 139 9.83 10.13 -1.80
CA ILE A 139 10.45 9.35 -2.89
C ILE A 139 9.39 8.42 -3.47
N PRO A 140 8.75 8.79 -4.59
CA PRO A 140 7.77 7.94 -5.25
C PRO A 140 8.30 6.52 -5.52
N LEU A 141 7.44 5.51 -5.42
CA LEU A 141 7.84 4.11 -5.60
C LEU A 141 8.59 3.85 -6.92
N ASP A 142 8.16 4.49 -8.01
CA ASP A 142 8.74 4.38 -9.35
C ASP A 142 10.11 5.05 -9.50
N GLU A 143 10.48 5.92 -8.55
CA GLU A 143 11.78 6.58 -8.48
C GLU A 143 12.71 5.92 -7.45
N LEU A 144 12.15 5.10 -6.54
CA LEU A 144 12.84 4.56 -5.37
C LEU A 144 14.14 3.81 -5.72
N THR A 145 14.15 2.99 -6.78
CA THR A 145 15.35 2.25 -7.22
C THR A 145 16.48 3.19 -7.64
N LYS A 146 16.16 4.31 -8.31
CA LYS A 146 17.15 5.29 -8.78
C LYS A 146 17.74 6.08 -7.61
N ASP A 147 16.94 6.27 -6.57
CA ASP A 147 17.27 7.11 -5.42
C ASP A 147 17.77 6.32 -4.20
N LEU A 148 18.06 5.02 -4.34
CA LEU A 148 18.60 4.20 -3.24
C LEU A 148 19.88 4.77 -2.63
N GLY A 149 20.72 5.42 -3.44
CA GLY A 149 21.95 6.06 -2.97
C GLY A 149 21.73 7.28 -2.07
N LYS A 150 20.52 7.86 -2.07
CA LYS A 150 20.15 9.00 -1.23
C LYS A 150 19.66 8.57 0.16
N LEU A 151 19.37 7.28 0.34
CA LEU A 151 18.82 6.76 1.59
C LEU A 151 19.93 6.45 2.60
N PRO A 152 19.72 6.78 3.89
CA PRO A 152 20.68 6.44 4.93
C PRO A 152 20.80 4.92 5.05
N ARG A 153 22.04 4.44 5.08
CA ARG A 153 22.36 3.02 5.27
C ARG A 153 22.37 2.59 6.74
N ASN A 154 22.58 3.55 7.64
CA ASN A 154 22.60 3.33 9.08
C ASN A 154 21.27 3.78 9.68
N GLY A 155 20.58 2.86 10.36
CA GLY A 155 19.30 3.12 11.00
C GLY A 155 18.11 2.51 10.25
N GLU A 156 16.94 2.60 10.87
CA GLU A 156 15.71 2.02 10.34
C GLU A 156 14.97 3.00 9.43
N LEU A 157 14.58 2.53 8.26
CA LEU A 157 13.64 3.20 7.39
C LEU A 157 12.20 2.84 7.79
N VAL A 158 11.30 3.81 7.75
CA VAL A 158 9.86 3.57 7.84
C VAL A 158 9.22 4.06 6.57
N VAL A 159 8.52 3.19 5.86
CA VAL A 159 7.81 3.55 4.64
C VAL A 159 6.31 3.69 4.91
N TYR A 160 5.68 4.70 4.32
CA TYR A 160 4.22 4.83 4.29
C TYR A 160 3.69 5.23 2.91
N CYS A 161 2.40 4.96 2.71
CA CYS A 161 1.62 5.38 1.54
C CYS A 161 0.28 5.98 2.02
N ARG A 162 -0.75 6.06 1.17
CA ARG A 162 -2.09 6.60 1.46
C ARG A 162 -2.74 5.99 2.69
N GLY A 163 -2.70 4.67 2.85
CA GLY A 163 -3.40 3.99 3.92
C GLY A 163 -3.00 2.53 4.05
N PRO A 164 -3.70 1.77 4.91
CA PRO A 164 -3.37 0.39 5.21
C PRO A 164 -3.41 -0.52 3.99
N ASN A 165 -4.39 -0.29 3.12
CA ASN A 165 -4.59 -1.06 1.90
C ASN A 165 -3.67 -0.63 0.74
N CYS A 166 -2.85 0.41 0.89
CA CYS A 166 -2.02 0.84 -0.24
C CYS A 166 -0.88 -0.15 -0.52
N ILE A 167 -0.86 -0.68 -1.74
CA ILE A 167 0.16 -1.62 -2.21
C ILE A 167 1.56 -0.99 -2.36
N LEU A 168 1.65 0.33 -2.57
CA LEU A 168 2.93 0.99 -2.82
C LEU A 168 3.90 0.82 -1.64
N SER A 169 3.41 0.92 -0.41
CA SER A 169 4.27 0.77 0.78
C SER A 169 4.73 -0.68 0.99
N VAL A 170 3.93 -1.68 0.60
CA VAL A 170 4.34 -3.08 0.64
C VAL A 170 5.46 -3.34 -0.37
N LYS A 171 5.30 -2.85 -1.60
CA LYS A 171 6.32 -2.98 -2.66
C LYS A 171 7.62 -2.27 -2.30
N ALA A 172 7.53 -1.06 -1.76
CA ALA A 172 8.69 -0.31 -1.33
C ALA A 172 9.49 -1.06 -0.25
N VAL A 173 8.81 -1.68 0.73
CA VAL A 173 9.49 -2.49 1.74
C VAL A 173 10.20 -3.68 1.11
N ALA A 174 9.54 -4.43 0.23
CA ALA A 174 10.16 -5.58 -0.45
C ALA A 174 11.40 -5.15 -1.24
N LEU A 175 11.29 -4.05 -2.00
CA LEU A 175 12.38 -3.47 -2.77
C LEU A 175 13.56 -3.06 -1.88
N LEU A 176 13.30 -2.31 -0.81
CA LEU A 176 14.34 -1.84 0.11
C LEU A 176 15.04 -2.98 0.84
N ARG A 177 14.29 -4.01 1.28
CA ARG A 177 14.88 -5.21 1.89
C ARG A 177 15.79 -5.97 0.93
N ALA A 178 15.37 -6.13 -0.32
CA ALA A 178 16.20 -6.76 -1.35
C ALA A 178 17.53 -6.01 -1.58
N HIS A 179 17.60 -4.73 -1.20
CA HIS A 179 18.81 -3.90 -1.27
C HIS A 179 19.49 -3.69 0.10
N GLY A 180 19.15 -4.51 1.10
CA GLY A 180 19.82 -4.57 2.40
C GLY A 180 19.40 -3.50 3.40
N PHE A 181 18.30 -2.78 3.18
CA PHE A 181 17.82 -1.79 4.14
C PHE A 181 17.01 -2.43 5.27
N ALA A 182 17.28 -2.02 6.52
CA ALA A 182 16.39 -2.25 7.64
C ALA A 182 15.15 -1.36 7.46
N VAL A 183 13.99 -1.98 7.20
CA VAL A 183 12.78 -1.23 6.87
C VAL A 183 11.52 -1.83 7.48
N SER A 184 10.69 -0.92 7.99
CA SER A 184 9.36 -1.18 8.54
C SER A 184 8.27 -0.45 7.74
N ARG A 185 7.03 -0.94 7.80
CA ARG A 185 5.86 -0.32 7.15
C ARG A 185 4.98 0.36 8.19
N LEU A 186 4.66 1.64 7.99
CA LEU A 186 3.59 2.30 8.74
C LEU A 186 2.23 1.86 8.18
N VAL A 187 1.50 1.05 8.94
CA VAL A 187 0.25 0.44 8.46
C VAL A 187 -0.91 1.41 8.42
N SER A 188 -0.95 2.40 9.30
CA SER A 188 -2.00 3.44 9.21
C SER A 188 -1.97 4.19 7.88
N GLY A 189 -0.81 4.22 7.21
CA GLY A 189 -0.50 5.15 6.13
C GLY A 189 -0.74 6.61 6.56
N PHE A 190 -0.84 7.48 5.55
CA PHE A 190 -1.10 8.89 5.72
C PHE A 190 -2.53 9.20 6.18
N SER A 191 -3.53 8.48 5.65
CA SER A 191 -4.96 8.76 5.88
C SER A 191 -5.36 8.63 7.35
N ARG A 192 -4.76 7.68 8.08
CA ARG A 192 -5.02 7.43 9.50
C ARG A 192 -3.90 7.96 10.41
N TRP A 193 -3.02 8.84 9.92
CA TRP A 193 -1.98 9.46 10.72
C TRP A 193 -2.51 10.67 11.50
N HIS A 194 -2.49 10.61 12.84
CA HIS A 194 -2.99 11.67 13.71
C HIS A 194 -1.85 12.45 14.40
N GLY A 195 -0.69 12.57 13.76
CA GLY A 195 0.41 13.41 14.22
C GLY A 195 0.61 14.60 13.29
N ASP A 196 1.77 15.23 13.39
CA ASP A 196 2.09 16.42 12.61
C ASP A 196 2.11 16.12 11.11
N ARG A 197 1.48 17.02 10.35
CA ARG A 197 1.37 16.98 8.89
C ARG A 197 1.84 18.31 8.33
N VAL A 198 2.52 18.26 7.20
CA VAL A 198 2.87 19.44 6.40
C VAL A 198 1.84 19.57 5.28
N TRP A 199 1.39 20.80 5.03
CA TRP A 199 0.48 21.17 3.95
C TRP A 199 1.15 22.24 3.11
N SER A 200 0.99 22.19 1.79
CA SER A 200 1.47 23.22 0.86
C SER A 200 0.32 23.86 0.11
#